data_AF-A0A932GAY4-F1
#
_entry.id   AF-A0A932GAY4-F1
#
_cell.length_a   1.000
_cell.length_b   1.000
_cell.length_c   1.000
_cell.angle_alpha   90.00
_cell.angle_beta   90.00
_cell.angle_gamma   90.00
#
_symmetry.space_group_name_H-M   'P 1'
#
loop_
_entity.id
_entity.type
_entity.pdbx_description
1 polymer ?
#
loop_
_entity_poly.entity_id
_entity_poly.type
_entity_poly.pdbx_seq_one_letter_code
_entity_poly.pdbx_strand_id
1 'polypeptide(L)'
;MAKHRVNLTLPEELWARLRARVSGRKISEYVAEATAARLAEEERAVLRERLKDQYQARAAQDRKVAEEFFAAEQEATDQIEA
;
A
#
# COMPACT_ATOMS: atom_id res chain seq x y z
N MET A 1 -5.98 -7.38 21.96
CA MET A 1 -6.83 -6.56 21.06
C MET A 1 -8.29 -6.78 21.42
N ALA A 2 -9.08 -5.72 21.48
CA ALA A 2 -10.53 -5.83 21.62
C ALA A 2 -11.13 -6.40 20.34
N LYS A 3 -12.10 -7.33 20.47
CA LYS A 3 -12.80 -7.93 19.34
C LYS A 3 -14.24 -7.42 19.34
N HIS A 4 -14.74 -6.98 18.18
CA HIS A 4 -16.12 -6.61 17.99
C HIS A 4 -16.87 -7.72 17.26
N ARG A 5 -18.05 -8.11 17.77
CA ARG A 5 -18.93 -9.07 17.10
C ARG A 5 -19.79 -8.32 16.09
N VAL A 6 -19.68 -8.70 14.82
CA VAL A 6 -20.43 -8.09 13.72
C VAL A 6 -21.32 -9.14 13.08
N ASN A 7 -22.59 -8.81 12.85
CA ASN A 7 -23.51 -9.62 12.06
C ASN A 7 -23.47 -9.11 10.62
N LEU A 8 -23.06 -9.97 9.68
CA LEU A 8 -22.91 -9.65 8.27
C LEU A 8 -23.82 -10.56 7.45
N THR A 9 -24.47 -9.99 6.44
CA THR A 9 -25.25 -10.77 5.47
C THR A 9 -24.42 -10.93 4.20
N LEU A 10 -24.26 -12.17 3.74
CA LEU A 10 -23.53 -12.50 2.52
C LEU A 10 -24.51 -13.04 1.47
N PRO A 11 -24.31 -12.73 0.17
CA PRO A 11 -25.05 -13.37 -0.90
C PRO A 11 -24.91 -14.90 -0.84
N GLU A 12 -25.98 -15.62 -1.16
CA GLU A 12 -26.03 -17.09 -1.01
C GLU A 12 -24.94 -17.80 -1.83
N GLU A 13 -24.70 -17.34 -3.06
CA GLU A 13 -23.63 -17.88 -3.90
C GLU A 13 -22.25 -17.71 -3.27
N LEU A 14 -21.98 -16.53 -2.70
CA LEU A 14 -20.72 -16.23 -2.03
C LEU A 14 -20.57 -17.07 -0.77
N TRP A 15 -21.65 -17.24 0.00
CA TRP A 15 -21.67 -18.11 1.17
C TRP A 15 -21.40 -19.58 0.83
N ALA A 16 -22.00 -20.09 -0.24
CA ALA A 16 -21.77 -21.45 -0.72
C ALA A 16 -20.30 -21.66 -1.11
N ARG A 17 -19.73 -20.73 -1.89
CA ARG A 17 -18.31 -20.75 -2.28
C ARG A 17 -17.36 -20.66 -1.08
N LEU A 18 -17.73 -19.88 -0.07
CA LEU A 18 -16.94 -19.72 1.15
C LEU A 18 -16.94 -20.99 1.99
N ARG A 19 -18.12 -21.59 2.24
CA ARG A 19 -18.24 -22.85 2.99
C ARG A 19 -17.61 -24.05 2.29
N ALA A 20 -17.54 -24.04 0.95
CA ALA A 20 -16.86 -25.09 0.19
C ALA A 20 -15.33 -25.06 0.37
N ARG A 21 -14.75 -23.89 0.68
CA ARG A 21 -13.29 -23.70 0.76
C ARG A 21 -12.76 -23.60 2.19
N VAL A 22 -13.58 -23.09 3.10
CA VAL A 22 -13.18 -22.77 4.47
C VAL A 22 -14.08 -23.50 5.44
N SER A 23 -13.47 -24.18 6.42
CA SER A 23 -14.22 -24.84 7.48
C SER A 23 -14.99 -23.81 8.32
N GLY A 24 -16.20 -24.16 8.78
CA GLY A 24 -17.11 -23.23 9.46
C GLY A 24 -16.48 -22.46 10.63
N ARG A 25 -15.54 -23.08 11.36
CA ARG A 25 -14.83 -22.46 12.49
C ARG A 25 -13.82 -21.39 12.07
N LYS A 26 -13.35 -21.41 10.81
CA LYS A 26 -12.35 -20.48 10.26
C LYS A 26 -12.95 -19.41 9.36
N ILE A 27 -14.27 -19.40 9.15
CA ILE A 27 -14.93 -18.39 8.30
C ILE A 27 -14.69 -16.97 8.82
N SER A 28 -14.81 -16.77 10.13
CA SER A 28 -14.57 -15.45 10.75
C SER A 28 -13.12 -14.98 10.55
N GLU A 29 -12.17 -15.89 10.72
CA GLU A 29 -10.73 -15.63 10.50
C GLU A 29 -10.47 -15.28 9.03
N TYR A 30 -10.99 -16.08 8.10
CA TYR A 30 -10.86 -15.85 6.66
C TYR A 30 -11.46 -14.49 6.24
N VAL A 31 -12.64 -14.14 6.74
CA VAL A 31 -13.26 -12.84 6.44
C VAL A 31 -12.42 -11.69 7.01
N ALA A 32 -11.88 -11.84 8.22
CA ALA A 32 -11.01 -10.84 8.82
C ALA A 32 -9.72 -10.63 8.00
N GLU A 33 -9.06 -11.72 7.59
CA GLU A 33 -7.86 -11.68 6.76
C GLU A 33 -8.13 -11.07 5.38
N ALA A 34 -9.20 -11.49 4.71
CA ALA A 34 -9.59 -10.93 3.42
C ALA A 34 -9.91 -9.44 3.51
N THR A 35 -10.58 -9.02 4.58
CA THR A 35 -10.88 -7.60 4.83
C THR A 35 -9.60 -6.81 5.08
N ALA A 36 -8.69 -7.33 5.90
CA ALA A 36 -7.41 -6.68 6.19
C ALA A 36 -6.53 -6.55 4.92
N ALA A 37 -6.47 -7.60 4.11
CA ALA A 37 -5.75 -7.58 2.83
C ALA A 37 -6.34 -6.52 1.88
N ARG A 38 -7.67 -6.43 1.81
CA ARG A 38 -8.35 -5.45 0.96
C ARG A 38 -8.11 -4.01 1.42
N LEU A 39 -8.20 -3.74 2.71
CA LEU A 39 -7.91 -2.42 3.28
C LEU A 39 -6.46 -2.01 3.01
N ALA A 40 -5.50 -2.92 3.22
CA ALA A 40 -4.10 -2.63 2.95
C ALA A 40 -3.83 -2.34 1.46
N GLU A 41 -4.55 -2.99 0.55
CA GLU A 41 -4.46 -2.70 -0.89
C GLU A 41 -5.01 -1.31 -1.23
N GLU A 42 -6.16 -0.95 -0.65
CA GLU A 42 -6.79 0.36 -0.83
C GLU A 42 -5.91 1.49 -0.27
N GLU A 43 -5.36 1.32 0.93
CA GLU A 43 -4.40 2.25 1.53
C GLU A 43 -3.16 2.43 0.65
N ARG A 44 -2.61 1.35 0.11
CA ARG A 44 -1.47 1.42 -0.82
C ARG A 44 -1.82 2.15 -2.11
N ALA A 45 -3.04 1.97 -2.63
CA ALA A 45 -3.49 2.67 -3.83
C ALA A 45 -3.60 4.18 -3.58
N VAL A 46 -4.22 4.57 -2.47
CA VAL A 46 -4.32 5.99 -2.06
C VAL A 46 -2.94 6.59 -1.84
N LEU A 47 -2.04 5.86 -1.17
CA LEU A 47 -0.68 6.32 -0.93
C LEU A 47 0.10 6.53 -2.23
N ARG A 48 -0.03 5.62 -3.21
CA ARG A 48 0.63 5.75 -4.51
C ARG A 48 0.17 7.00 -5.27
N GLU A 49 -1.14 7.25 -5.31
CA GLU A 49 -1.66 8.47 -5.96
C GLU A 49 -1.17 9.72 -5.24
N ARG A 50 -1.24 9.74 -3.90
CA ARG A 50 -0.73 10.87 -3.12
C ARG A 50 0.76 11.13 -3.35
N LEU A 51 1.58 10.09 -3.41
CA LEU A 51 3.01 10.21 -3.68
C LEU A 51 3.25 10.78 -5.08
N LYS A 52 2.56 10.24 -6.09
CA LYS A 52 2.64 10.73 -7.47
C LYS A 52 2.30 12.22 -7.55
N ASP A 53 1.20 12.65 -6.92
CA ASP A 53 0.79 14.05 -6.88
C ASP A 53 1.87 14.93 -6.22
N GLN A 54 2.45 14.46 -5.12
CA GLN A 54 3.51 15.20 -4.42
C GLN A 54 4.78 15.33 -5.24
N TYR A 55 5.22 14.26 -5.92
CA TYR A 55 6.37 14.31 -6.83
C TYR A 55 6.11 15.27 -7.98
N GLN A 56 4.93 15.22 -8.59
CA GLN A 56 4.57 16.14 -9.68
C GLN A 56 4.53 17.60 -9.19
N ALA A 57 3.94 17.85 -8.03
CA ALA A 57 3.84 19.19 -7.46
C ALA A 57 5.22 19.79 -7.11
N ARG A 58 6.20 18.96 -6.74
CA ARG A 58 7.54 19.40 -6.34
C ARG A 58 8.60 19.28 -7.44
N ALA A 59 8.25 18.71 -8.60
CA ALA A 59 9.20 18.41 -9.68
C ALA A 59 10.12 19.58 -10.06
N ALA A 60 9.60 20.81 -10.14
CA ALA A 60 10.39 21.99 -10.48
C ALA A 60 11.38 22.38 -9.37
N GLN A 61 10.96 22.26 -8.11
CA GLN A 61 11.82 22.51 -6.95
C GLN A 61 12.90 21.43 -6.83
N ASP A 62 12.50 20.16 -6.94
CA ASP A 62 13.42 19.02 -6.84
C ASP A 62 14.49 19.09 -7.95
N ARG A 63 14.09 19.46 -9.17
CA ARG A 63 15.02 19.68 -10.28
C ARG A 63 16.01 20.81 -9.98
N LYS A 64 15.54 21.93 -9.44
CA LYS A 64 16.41 23.06 -9.10
C LYS A 64 17.46 22.66 -8.06
N VAL A 65 17.04 21.93 -7.02
CA VAL A 65 17.97 21.42 -6.00
C VAL A 65 18.98 20.45 -6.62
N ALA A 66 18.53 19.53 -7.48
CA ALA A 66 19.45 18.60 -8.16
C ALA A 66 20.50 19.33 -9.00
N GLU A 67 20.10 20.38 -9.74
CA GLU A 67 21.02 21.19 -10.53
C GLU A 67 22.03 21.96 -9.65
N GLU A 68 21.59 22.46 -8.49
CA GLU A 68 22.47 23.16 -7.53
C GLU A 68 23.53 22.24 -6.90
N PHE A 69 23.19 20.98 -6.64
CA PHE A 69 24.08 20.02 -5.98
C PHE A 69 24.96 19.20 -6.95
N PHE A 70 24.64 19.21 -8.24
CA PHE A 70 25.29 18.36 -9.25
C PHE A 70 26.82 18.44 -9.22
N ALA A 71 27.38 19.66 -9.15
CA ALA A 71 28.84 19.83 -9.17
C ALA A 71 29.53 19.21 -7.95
N ALA A 72 28.92 19.30 -6.77
CA ALA A 72 29.45 18.73 -5.54
C ALA A 72 29.34 17.20 -5.53
N GLU A 73 28.26 16.64 -6.10
CA GLU A 73 28.11 15.18 -6.26
C GLU A 73 29.12 14.61 -7.26
N GLN A 74 29.38 15.33 -8.36
CA GLN A 74 30.37 14.92 -9.36
C GLN A 74 31.77 14.88 -8.75
N GLU A 75 32.17 15.94 -8.04
CA GLU A 75 33.48 16.00 -7.36
C GLU A 75 33.65 14.85 -6.36
N ALA A 76 32.62 14.54 -5.57
CA ALA A 76 32.66 13.44 -4.61
C ALA A 76 32.77 12.06 -5.30
N THR A 77 32.09 11.88 -6.43
CA THR A 77 32.12 10.62 -7.20
C THR A 77 33.50 10.39 -7.81
N ASP A 78 34.07 11.43 -8.44
CA ASP A 78 35.40 11.36 -9.07
C ASP A 78 36.51 11.01 -8.07
N GLN A 79 36.36 11.41 -6.79
CA GLN A 79 37.30 11.06 -5.72
C GLN A 79 37.20 9.60 -5.25
N ILE A 80 36.06 8.93 -5.46
CA ILE A 80 35.86 7.51 -5.10
C ILE A 80 36.41 6.60 -6.20
N GLU A 81 36.35 7.05 -7.46
CA GLU A 81 36.78 6.28 -8.63
C GLU A 81 38.28 6.45 -8.98
N ALA A 82 39.01 7.34 -8.29
CA ALA A 82 40.43 7.60 -8.45
C ALA A 82 41.31 6.74 -7.50
#